data_AF-A0A0A9X5Z7-F1
#
_entry.id   AF-A0A0A9X5Z7-F1
#
_cell.length_a   1.000
_cell.length_b   1.000
_cell.length_c   1.000
_cell.angle_alpha   90.00
_cell.angle_beta   90.00
_cell.angle_gamma   90.00
#
_symmetry.space_group_name_H-M   'P 1'
#
loop_
_entity.id
_entity.type
_entity.pdbx_description
1 polymer ?
#
loop_
_entity_poly.entity_id
_entity_poly.type
_entity_poly.pdbx_seq_one_letter_code
_entity_poly.pdbx_strand_id
1 'polypeptide(L)'
;MLSEIVEEGDDIDETRHFSEFVDPSNAPPDEYRPPAPPPPSGGKKSPPPSSGSPSTAENLKTFSEVDTLLLYNKKRDVKTIIRENDWPIRHSIRGKLWPKLCHGHSTEKTTIEEPSFYWELVNQLFGNTELPDKIVQLPQFVEMEHRHTFFLNKKGVKVADRVVCVLGF
;
A
#
# COMPACT_ATOMS: atom_id res chain seq x y z
N MET A 1 -40.03 2.58 -32.35
CA MET A 1 -39.80 3.63 -31.33
C MET A 1 -39.32 2.89 -30.09
N LEU A 2 -38.04 2.58 -29.90
CA LEU A 2 -36.88 3.47 -29.66
C LEU A 2 -37.14 4.52 -28.58
N SER A 3 -36.64 4.22 -27.38
CA SER A 3 -36.17 5.12 -26.31
C SER A 3 -35.51 4.19 -25.28
N GLU A 4 -34.25 3.78 -25.48
CA GLU A 4 -33.07 4.47 -24.95
C GLU A 4 -33.29 4.95 -23.50
N ILE A 5 -33.10 4.02 -22.57
CA ILE A 5 -32.71 4.34 -21.20
C ILE A 5 -31.19 4.45 -21.23
N VAL A 6 -30.71 5.65 -21.00
CA VAL A 6 -29.30 6.00 -20.84
C VAL A 6 -28.79 5.28 -19.60
N GLU A 7 -27.95 4.26 -19.78
CA GLU A 7 -27.04 3.78 -18.74
C GLU A 7 -25.99 4.87 -18.53
N GLU A 8 -26.20 5.70 -17.52
CA GLU A 8 -25.16 6.57 -16.98
C GLU A 8 -24.31 5.69 -16.06
N GLY A 9 -23.38 4.95 -16.69
CA GLY A 9 -22.32 4.26 -15.97
C GLY A 9 -21.36 5.31 -15.42
N ASP A 10 -21.43 5.55 -14.11
CA ASP A 10 -20.38 6.24 -13.39
C ASP A 10 -19.07 5.47 -13.64
N ASP A 11 -18.17 6.11 -14.39
CA ASP A 11 -16.81 5.67 -14.66
C ASP A 11 -16.05 5.72 -13.33
N ILE A 12 -16.16 4.65 -12.53
CA ILE A 12 -15.36 4.46 -11.33
C ILE A 12 -13.94 4.25 -11.85
N ASP A 13 -13.16 5.33 -11.88
CA ASP A 13 -11.74 5.35 -12.24
C ASP A 13 -10.96 4.39 -11.32
N GLU A 14 -10.91 3.12 -11.72
CA GLU A 14 -10.30 1.99 -11.02
C GLU A 14 -8.76 2.02 -11.06
N THR A 15 -8.16 3.12 -11.54
CA THR A 15 -6.72 3.25 -11.69
C THR A 15 -6.14 4.50 -11.05
N ARG A 16 -6.73 4.97 -9.93
CA ARG A 16 -6.14 6.06 -9.15
C ARG A 16 -4.76 5.66 -8.62
N HIS A 17 -3.75 6.16 -9.30
CA HIS A 17 -2.35 5.84 -9.03
C HIS A 17 -1.97 6.35 -7.65
N PHE A 18 -1.30 5.52 -6.85
CA PHE A 18 -0.87 5.83 -5.47
C PHE A 18 -0.18 7.20 -5.34
N SER A 19 0.46 7.69 -6.40
CA SER A 19 1.07 9.02 -6.48
C SER A 19 0.10 10.18 -6.23
N GLU A 20 -1.20 10.03 -6.46
CA GLU A 20 -2.21 11.08 -6.20
C GLU A 20 -2.33 11.42 -4.70
N PHE A 21 -2.01 10.46 -3.83
CA PHE A 21 -2.14 10.60 -2.38
C PHE A 21 -0.84 11.00 -1.69
N VAL A 22 0.25 11.13 -2.45
CA VAL A 22 1.58 11.52 -1.96
C VAL A 22 1.82 12.99 -2.30
N ASP A 23 2.32 13.77 -1.34
CA ASP A 23 2.81 15.12 -1.64
C ASP A 23 4.21 15.02 -2.27
N PRO A 24 4.40 15.37 -3.56
CA PRO A 24 5.68 15.24 -4.23
C PRO A 24 6.75 16.17 -3.65
N SER A 25 6.36 17.27 -2.99
CA SER A 25 7.27 18.20 -2.31
C SER A 25 7.86 17.63 -1.03
N ASN A 26 7.13 16.72 -0.38
CA ASN A 26 7.54 16.07 0.86
C ASN A 26 8.16 14.69 0.61
N ALA A 27 8.13 14.20 -0.63
CA ALA A 27 8.62 12.88 -0.97
C ALA A 27 10.14 12.81 -0.79
N PRO A 28 10.65 11.76 -0.14
CA PRO A 28 12.08 11.65 0.10
C PRO A 28 12.87 11.56 -1.22
N PRO A 29 14.15 11.95 -1.23
CA PRO A 29 15.09 11.56 -2.28
C PRO A 29 15.14 10.03 -2.37
N ASP A 30 15.45 9.48 -3.55
CA ASP A 30 15.48 8.02 -3.78
C ASP A 30 16.43 7.26 -2.82
N GLU A 31 17.34 7.96 -2.13
CA GLU A 31 18.25 7.46 -1.10
C GLU A 31 17.71 7.52 0.35
N TYR A 32 16.46 7.92 0.59
CA TYR A 32 15.96 8.00 1.97
C TYR A 32 15.80 6.62 2.59
N ARG A 33 16.77 6.29 3.45
CA ARG A 33 16.67 5.19 4.39
C ARG A 33 15.92 5.69 5.63
N PRO A 34 14.75 5.14 5.99
CA PRO A 34 14.10 5.51 7.23
C PRO A 34 15.08 5.28 8.41
N PRO A 35 15.07 6.16 9.43
CA PRO A 35 15.93 5.97 10.58
C PRO A 35 15.63 4.61 11.21
N ALA A 36 16.69 3.84 11.47
CA ALA A 36 16.56 2.56 12.14
C ALA A 36 15.81 2.75 13.48
N PRO A 37 14.93 1.81 13.88
CA PRO A 37 14.32 1.88 15.21
C PRO A 37 15.43 2.02 16.26
N PRO A 38 15.21 2.83 17.32
CA PRO A 38 16.23 3.04 18.33
C PRO A 38 16.65 1.69 18.92
N PRO A 39 17.96 1.43 19.06
CA PRO A 39 18.43 0.17 19.62
C PRO A 39 17.93 0.02 21.07
N PRO A 40 17.64 -1.21 21.53
CA PRO A 40 17.39 -1.45 22.95
C PRO A 40 18.61 -0.97 23.74
N SER A 41 18.35 -0.12 24.75
CA SER A 41 19.37 0.47 25.61
C SER A 41 20.11 -0.63 26.38
N GLY A 42 21.30 -1.02 25.91
CA GLY A 42 22.15 -1.97 26.62
C GLY A 42 23.20 -2.66 25.74
N GLY A 43 24.44 -2.18 25.81
CA GLY A 43 25.63 -2.98 25.46
C GLY A 43 26.47 -2.43 24.29
N LYS A 44 27.63 -1.88 24.62
CA LYS A 44 28.69 -1.45 23.69
C LYS A 44 29.21 -2.63 22.86
N LYS A 45 29.10 -2.60 21.53
CA LYS A 45 30.03 -3.26 20.59
C LYS A 45 30.19 -2.41 19.31
N SER A 46 31.44 -2.27 18.92
CA SER A 46 32.02 -1.50 17.81
C SER A 46 31.35 -1.71 16.44
N PRO A 47 31.42 -0.71 15.52
CA PRO A 47 30.88 -0.86 14.17
C PRO A 47 31.77 -1.78 13.31
N PRO A 48 31.21 -2.64 12.46
CA PRO A 48 31.98 -3.28 11.39
C PRO A 48 32.30 -2.24 10.29
N PRO A 49 33.40 -2.41 9.55
CA PRO A 49 33.73 -1.52 8.43
C PRO A 49 32.66 -1.65 7.33
N SER A 50 31.99 -0.54 7.02
CA SER A 50 31.13 -0.42 5.86
C SER A 50 32.01 -0.31 4.61
N SER A 51 32.35 -1.46 4.04
CA SER A 51 32.82 -1.56 2.66
C SER A 51 31.66 -2.08 1.80
N GLY A 52 31.17 -1.26 0.89
CA GLY A 52 30.11 -1.63 -0.04
C GLY A 52 29.73 -0.46 -0.93
N SER A 53 30.58 -0.22 -1.93
CA SER A 53 30.36 0.69 -3.06
C SER A 53 29.00 0.45 -3.75
N PRO A 54 28.47 1.43 -4.50
CA PRO A 54 27.11 1.36 -5.06
C PRO A 54 27.05 0.25 -6.11
N SER A 55 26.26 -0.78 -5.84
CA SER A 55 25.97 -1.85 -6.78
C SER A 55 25.27 -1.23 -8.00
N THR A 56 26.05 -1.04 -9.05
CA THR A 56 25.64 -0.96 -10.45
C THR A 56 24.36 -1.74 -10.70
N ALA A 57 23.36 -1.08 -11.30
CA ALA A 57 22.14 -1.61 -11.92
C ALA A 57 22.15 -3.12 -12.27
N GLU A 58 22.11 -3.97 -11.25
CA GLU A 58 21.87 -5.39 -11.40
C GLU A 58 20.41 -5.52 -11.79
N ASN A 59 20.16 -6.31 -12.83
CA ASN A 59 18.90 -6.44 -13.54
C ASN A 59 17.74 -6.75 -12.55
N LEU A 60 17.08 -5.69 -12.07
CA LEU A 60 16.04 -5.77 -11.05
C LEU A 60 14.95 -6.71 -11.52
N LYS A 61 14.54 -7.63 -10.64
CA LYS A 61 13.49 -8.59 -10.98
C LYS A 61 12.17 -7.88 -11.28
N THR A 62 11.53 -8.33 -12.34
CA THR A 62 10.27 -7.77 -12.84
C THR A 62 9.09 -8.38 -12.10
N PHE A 63 7.94 -7.68 -12.14
CA PHE A 63 6.69 -8.23 -11.59
C PHE A 63 6.32 -9.58 -12.21
N SER A 64 6.52 -9.77 -13.52
CA SER A 64 6.16 -11.00 -14.23
C SER A 64 6.95 -12.22 -13.74
N GLU A 65 8.24 -12.05 -13.45
CA GLU A 65 9.07 -13.12 -12.86
C GLU A 65 8.55 -13.52 -11.47
N VAL A 66 8.23 -12.53 -10.63
CA VAL A 66 7.72 -12.79 -9.28
C VAL A 66 6.33 -13.41 -9.30
N ASP A 67 5.44 -12.93 -10.17
CA ASP A 67 4.08 -13.46 -10.33
C ASP A 67 4.09 -14.92 -10.81
N THR A 68 5.00 -15.25 -11.73
CA THR A 68 5.21 -16.64 -12.19
C THR A 68 5.61 -17.55 -11.02
N LEU A 69 6.55 -17.11 -10.16
CA LEU A 69 6.96 -17.88 -8.99
C LEU A 69 5.85 -18.02 -7.95
N LEU A 70 5.02 -16.98 -7.78
CA LEU A 70 3.82 -17.01 -6.94
C LEU A 70 2.80 -18.03 -7.47
N LEU A 71 2.56 -18.06 -8.79
CA LEU A 71 1.67 -19.02 -9.44
C LEU A 71 2.12 -20.47 -9.24
N TYR A 72 3.43 -20.72 -9.33
CA TYR A 72 4.03 -22.03 -9.06
C TYR A 72 4.23 -22.34 -7.57
N ASN A 73 3.70 -21.50 -6.67
CA ASN A 73 3.79 -21.65 -5.21
C ASN A 73 5.24 -21.77 -4.68
N LYS A 74 6.21 -21.17 -5.39
CA LYS A 74 7.64 -21.16 -5.02
C LYS A 74 7.93 -20.07 -3.99
N LYS A 75 7.29 -20.16 -2.82
CA LYS A 75 7.36 -19.14 -1.75
C LYS A 75 8.78 -18.83 -1.27
N ARG A 76 9.68 -19.83 -1.26
CA ARG A 76 11.08 -19.63 -0.86
C ARG A 76 11.81 -18.71 -1.83
N ASP A 77 11.65 -18.94 -3.13
CA ASP A 77 12.34 -18.19 -4.17
C ASP A 77 11.82 -16.75 -4.24
N VAL A 78 10.50 -16.56 -4.11
CA VAL A 78 9.88 -15.23 -4.00
C VAL A 78 10.44 -14.46 -2.80
N LYS A 79 10.57 -15.12 -1.64
CA LYS A 79 11.14 -14.51 -0.44
C LYS A 79 12.60 -14.11 -0.62
N THR A 80 13.40 -14.93 -1.31
CA THR A 80 14.79 -14.59 -1.66
C THR A 80 14.83 -13.35 -2.55
N ILE A 81 14.03 -13.32 -3.61
CA ILE A 81 13.94 -12.17 -4.53
C ILE A 81 13.60 -10.88 -3.77
N ILE A 82 12.56 -10.89 -2.93
CA ILE A 82 12.14 -9.69 -2.18
C ILE A 82 13.23 -9.18 -1.23
N ARG A 83 14.08 -10.06 -0.69
CA ARG A 83 15.14 -9.69 0.25
C ARG A 83 16.39 -9.16 -0.43
N GLU A 84 16.66 -9.63 -1.64
CA GLU A 84 17.90 -9.31 -2.38
C GLU A 84 17.68 -8.22 -3.43
N ASN A 85 16.44 -7.99 -3.87
CA ASN A 85 16.13 -6.94 -4.86
C ASN A 85 15.79 -5.62 -4.17
N ASP A 86 16.64 -4.62 -4.38
CA ASP A 86 16.45 -3.27 -3.86
C ASP A 86 15.78 -2.36 -4.89
N TRP A 87 14.46 -2.53 -5.06
CA TRP A 87 13.70 -1.66 -5.98
C TRP A 87 13.66 -0.22 -5.45
N PRO A 88 13.95 0.82 -6.27
CA PRO A 88 13.86 2.22 -5.87
C PRO A 88 12.49 2.60 -5.32
N ILE A 89 12.37 3.54 -4.39
CA ILE A 89 11.10 3.82 -3.69
C ILE A 89 9.92 4.15 -4.62
N ARG A 90 10.18 4.84 -5.74
CA ARG A 90 9.18 5.20 -6.77
C ARG A 90 8.93 4.13 -7.83
N HIS A 91 9.53 2.95 -7.68
CA HIS A 91 9.38 1.86 -8.64
C HIS A 91 7.96 1.30 -8.64
N SER A 92 7.33 1.24 -9.83
CA SER A 92 5.92 0.87 -10.03
C SER A 92 5.57 -0.56 -9.62
N ILE A 93 6.58 -1.44 -9.46
CA ILE A 93 6.38 -2.84 -9.04
C ILE A 93 5.59 -2.95 -7.74
N ARG A 94 5.77 -2.04 -6.78
CA ARG A 94 5.10 -2.11 -5.46
C ARG A 94 3.59 -2.07 -5.58
N GLY A 95 3.06 -1.28 -6.53
CA GLY A 95 1.63 -1.16 -6.78
C GLY A 95 0.97 -2.47 -7.20
N LYS A 96 1.71 -3.37 -7.87
CA LYS A 96 1.21 -4.69 -8.27
C LYS A 96 1.61 -5.79 -7.30
N LEU A 97 2.83 -5.72 -6.78
CA LEU A 97 3.43 -6.75 -5.94
C LEU A 97 2.79 -6.82 -4.55
N TRP A 98 2.57 -5.68 -3.88
CA TRP A 98 2.03 -5.68 -2.53
C TRP A 98 0.61 -6.26 -2.44
N PRO A 99 -0.36 -5.85 -3.30
CA PRO A 99 -1.68 -6.46 -3.29
C PRO A 99 -1.63 -7.98 -3.51
N LYS A 100 -0.79 -8.45 -4.45
CA LYS A 100 -0.63 -9.88 -4.76
C LYS A 100 -0.08 -10.67 -3.57
N LEU A 101 0.91 -10.12 -2.86
CA LEU A 101 1.48 -10.75 -1.67
C LEU A 101 0.47 -10.78 -0.52
N CYS A 102 -0.24 -9.69 -0.26
CA CYS A 102 -1.29 -9.63 0.77
C CYS A 102 -2.39 -10.66 0.50
N HIS A 103 -2.85 -10.78 -0.74
CA HIS A 103 -3.88 -11.75 -1.12
C HIS A 103 -3.43 -13.20 -0.96
N GLY A 104 -2.14 -13.50 -1.17
CA GLY A 104 -1.59 -14.86 -1.04
C GLY A 104 -1.70 -15.48 0.37
N HIS A 105 -2.12 -14.71 1.37
CA HIS A 105 -2.37 -15.17 2.74
C HIS A 105 -3.85 -15.41 3.05
N SER A 106 -4.78 -15.00 2.19
CA SER A 106 -6.21 -15.26 2.40
C SER A 106 -6.50 -16.74 2.20
N THR A 107 -7.03 -17.40 3.24
CA THR A 107 -7.47 -18.80 3.18
C THR A 107 -8.76 -18.97 2.38
N GLU A 108 -9.58 -17.92 2.35
CA GLU A 108 -10.76 -17.85 1.51
C GLU A 108 -10.37 -17.22 0.19
N LYS A 109 -10.83 -17.82 -0.92
CA LYS A 109 -10.86 -17.13 -2.22
C LYS A 109 -11.91 -16.02 -2.12
N THR A 110 -11.64 -14.99 -1.32
CA THR A 110 -12.30 -13.70 -1.45
C THR A 110 -11.92 -13.21 -2.83
N THR A 111 -12.78 -13.47 -3.80
CA THR A 111 -12.64 -12.95 -5.14
C THR A 111 -12.41 -11.45 -5.00
N ILE A 112 -11.22 -10.96 -5.38
CA ILE A 112 -10.86 -9.53 -5.34
C ILE A 112 -11.83 -8.70 -6.22
N GLU A 113 -12.67 -9.38 -7.02
CA GLU A 113 -13.63 -8.83 -7.97
C GLU A 113 -14.88 -8.21 -7.35
N GLU A 114 -15.02 -8.14 -6.03
CA GLU A 114 -16.10 -7.35 -5.41
C GLU A 114 -15.56 -6.06 -4.73
N PRO A 115 -15.06 -5.06 -5.50
CA PRO A 115 -14.97 -3.67 -5.02
C PRO A 115 -16.25 -3.24 -4.31
N SER A 116 -17.38 -3.81 -4.75
CA SER A 116 -18.71 -3.77 -4.17
C SER A 116 -18.70 -3.88 -2.65
N PHE A 117 -18.01 -4.87 -2.06
CA PHE A 117 -18.12 -5.11 -0.61
C PHE A 117 -17.54 -3.98 0.23
N TYR A 118 -16.35 -3.46 -0.13
CA TYR A 118 -15.78 -2.30 0.56
C TYR A 118 -16.70 -1.08 0.44
N TRP A 119 -17.22 -0.82 -0.76
CA TRP A 119 -18.08 0.34 -1.01
C TRP A 119 -19.47 0.21 -0.37
N GLU A 120 -20.01 -1.00 -0.23
CA GLU A 120 -21.22 -1.27 0.55
C GLU A 120 -21.02 -0.88 2.01
N LEU A 121 -19.92 -1.30 2.64
CA LEU A 121 -19.61 -0.91 4.03
C LEU A 121 -19.39 0.60 4.17
N VAL A 122 -18.72 1.22 3.19
CA VAL A 122 -18.56 2.68 3.15
C VAL A 122 -19.94 3.37 3.10
N ASN A 123 -20.83 2.93 2.23
CA ASN A 123 -22.19 3.48 2.13
C ASN A 123 -22.99 3.21 3.41
N GLN A 124 -22.81 2.06 4.06
CA GLN A 124 -23.50 1.72 5.29
C GLN A 124 -23.04 2.58 6.48
N LEU A 125 -21.74 2.91 6.54
CA LEU A 125 -21.14 3.68 7.64
C LEU A 125 -21.25 5.20 7.44
N PHE A 126 -21.09 5.69 6.22
CA PHE A 126 -21.01 7.13 5.90
C PHE A 126 -22.22 7.66 5.11
N GLY A 127 -23.06 6.77 4.58
CA GLY A 127 -24.23 7.14 3.76
C GLY A 127 -23.90 7.48 2.30
N ASN A 128 -22.62 7.64 1.94
CA ASN A 128 -22.15 7.87 0.59
C ASN A 128 -20.66 7.50 0.44
N THR A 129 -20.14 7.56 -0.79
CA THR A 129 -18.74 7.25 -1.12
C THR A 129 -17.80 8.47 -1.11
N GLU A 130 -18.34 9.66 -0.88
CA GLU A 130 -17.58 10.91 -0.83
C GLU A 130 -16.67 10.93 0.40
N LEU A 131 -15.51 11.59 0.26
CA LEU A 131 -14.62 11.75 1.41
C LEU A 131 -15.21 12.79 2.37
N PRO A 132 -15.34 12.47 3.66
CA PRO A 132 -15.95 13.38 4.61
C PRO A 132 -15.12 14.67 4.74
N ASP A 133 -15.82 15.81 4.71
CA ASP A 133 -15.20 17.12 4.94
C ASP A 133 -14.77 17.29 6.39
N LYS A 134 -15.57 16.74 7.31
CA LYS A 134 -15.35 16.76 8.75
C LYS A 134 -14.36 15.67 9.17
N ILE A 135 -13.68 15.91 10.29
CA ILE A 135 -12.77 14.93 10.90
C ILE A 135 -13.60 13.71 11.33
N VAL A 136 -13.20 12.53 10.85
CA VAL A 136 -13.83 11.26 11.21
C VAL A 136 -13.31 10.82 12.59
N GLN A 137 -14.22 10.33 13.44
CA GLN A 137 -13.81 9.70 14.69
C GLN A 137 -13.28 8.30 14.42
N LEU A 138 -12.01 8.07 14.74
CA LEU A 138 -11.37 6.78 14.55
C LEU A 138 -11.85 5.76 15.62
N PRO A 139 -11.90 4.47 15.28
CA PRO A 139 -12.24 3.41 16.24
C PRO A 139 -11.29 3.35 17.46
N GLN A 140 -11.77 2.79 18.56
CA GLN A 140 -11.02 2.74 19.83
C GLN A 140 -9.73 1.90 19.79
N PHE A 141 -9.60 0.96 18.84
CA PHE A 141 -8.37 0.20 18.66
C PHE A 141 -7.23 1.04 18.05
N VAL A 142 -7.50 2.28 17.64
CA VAL A 142 -6.49 3.18 17.09
C VAL A 142 -5.84 3.98 18.21
N GLU A 143 -4.54 3.80 18.37
CA GLU A 143 -3.72 4.63 19.24
C GLU A 143 -3.39 5.96 18.54
N MET A 144 -3.99 7.05 19.01
CA MET A 144 -3.81 8.37 18.41
C MET A 144 -2.36 8.87 18.44
N GLU A 145 -1.57 8.45 19.44
CA GLU A 145 -0.15 8.82 19.58
C GLU A 145 0.75 8.16 18.52
N HIS A 146 0.33 7.00 17.97
CA HIS A 146 1.08 6.23 16.98
C HIS A 146 0.48 6.34 15.57
N ARG A 147 -0.31 7.40 15.32
CA ARG A 147 -0.89 7.66 14.01
C ARG A 147 0.12 8.32 13.06
N HIS A 148 0.99 7.49 12.47
CA HIS A 148 2.00 7.95 11.52
C HIS A 148 1.42 8.22 10.12
N THR A 149 1.47 9.47 9.66
CA THR A 149 0.96 9.86 8.33
C THR A 149 1.98 9.68 7.21
N PHE A 150 3.26 9.51 7.55
CA PHE A 150 4.38 9.45 6.60
C PHE A 150 4.30 10.59 5.57
N PHE A 151 4.22 10.26 4.28
CA PHE A 151 4.16 11.20 3.16
C PHE A 151 2.76 11.34 2.56
N LEU A 152 1.71 10.90 3.28
CA LEU A 152 0.33 11.08 2.84
C LEU A 152 -0.05 12.56 2.88
N ASN A 153 -0.67 13.04 1.81
CA ASN A 153 -1.29 14.35 1.78
C ASN A 153 -2.61 14.36 2.57
N LYS A 154 -3.23 15.54 2.75
CA LYS A 154 -4.49 15.68 3.52
C LYS A 154 -5.61 14.77 3.00
N LYS A 155 -5.69 14.56 1.69
CA LYS A 155 -6.66 13.66 1.06
C LYS A 155 -6.34 12.20 1.40
N GLY A 156 -5.07 11.79 1.27
CA GLY A 156 -4.60 10.45 1.62
C GLY A 156 -4.83 10.10 3.09
N VAL A 157 -4.66 11.06 4.00
CA VAL A 157 -4.98 10.89 5.43
C VAL A 157 -6.48 10.60 5.63
N LYS A 158 -7.37 11.35 4.96
CA LYS A 158 -8.82 11.09 5.04
C LYS A 158 -9.21 9.72 4.47
N VAL A 159 -8.57 9.29 3.38
CA VAL A 159 -8.78 7.95 2.81
C VAL A 159 -8.35 6.88 3.82
N ALA A 160 -7.18 7.03 4.45
CA ALA A 160 -6.70 6.10 5.46
C ALA A 160 -7.65 6.02 6.66
N ASP A 161 -8.14 7.17 7.15
CA ASP A 161 -9.12 7.21 8.24
C ASP A 161 -10.39 6.44 7.89
N ARG A 162 -10.93 6.65 6.67
CA ARG A 162 -12.10 5.91 6.19
C ARG A 162 -11.86 4.41 6.16
N VAL A 163 -10.71 3.95 5.64
CA VAL A 163 -10.35 2.53 5.60
C VAL A 163 -10.33 1.93 7.01
N VAL A 164 -9.72 2.63 7.98
CA VAL A 164 -9.64 2.17 9.36
C VAL A 164 -11.02 2.12 10.03
N CYS A 165 -11.88 3.10 9.77
CA CYS A 165 -13.26 3.07 10.25
C CYS A 165 -14.05 1.89 9.68
N VAL A 166 -13.91 1.60 8.38
CA VAL A 166 -14.55 0.42 7.75
C VAL A 166 -14.06 -0.89 8.35
N LEU A 167 -12.77 -1.00 8.69
CA LEU A 167 -12.23 -2.18 9.37
C LEU A 167 -12.77 -2.37 10.80
N GLY A 168 -13.30 -1.32 11.41
CA GLY A 168 -13.87 -1.35 12.76
C GLY A 168 -15.40 -1.50 12.80
N PHE A 169 -16.06 -1.54 11.64
CA PHE A 169 -17.50 -1.75 11.51
C PHE A 169 -17.83 -3.24 11.53
#